data_AF-C3MDG5-F1
#
_entry.id   AF-C3MDG5-F1
#
_cell.length_a   1.000
_cell.length_b   1.000
_cell.length_c   1.000
_cell.angle_alpha   90.00
_cell.angle_beta   90.00
_cell.angle_gamma   90.00
#
_symmetry.space_group_name_H-M   'P 1'
#
loop_
_entity.id
_entity.type
_entity.pdbx_description
1 polymer ?
#
loop_
_entity_poly.entity_id
_entity_poly.type
_entity_poly.pdbx_seq_one_letter_code
_entity_poly.pdbx_strand_id
1 'polypeptide(L)'
;MSIAETMIPPQAPPPAPPRPYTLARFFGSVALGAWLAFGVGIFLTIVDGWDPEKFSRYGPSFLSGLGVTLLLVISSIPMGAVLSFPVALGRMSKNRFWSWIAYIYVYFFRGTPLIAQLFLVYYGLGSFRPQLESIGLWWFFRDAWNCALFTFTLNTAAYQAEILRGAIESVPRGQHEGAAALGLPERIAFFKVILPQAMIVALRPYGNEIILMIKGSAIVAIVTVFDLMGETRRAFSRTFDFQMYVWAAVLYLLIVEFLRNIWAWIEARLTRHLKR
;
A
#
# COMPACT_ATOMS: atom_id res chain seq x y z
N MET A 1 -48.43 -12.83 -43.22
CA MET A 1 -47.02 -12.59 -42.88
C MET A 1 -46.60 -11.31 -43.56
N SER A 2 -46.44 -10.21 -42.81
CA SER A 2 -45.95 -8.94 -43.35
C SER A 2 -44.42 -8.97 -43.30
N ILE A 3 -43.78 -9.29 -44.41
CA ILE A 3 -42.32 -9.19 -44.53
C ILE A 3 -42.01 -7.73 -44.84
N ALA A 4 -41.27 -7.06 -43.97
CA ALA A 4 -40.79 -5.71 -44.23
C ALA A 4 -39.70 -5.76 -45.32
N GLU A 5 -40.04 -5.31 -46.53
CA GLU A 5 -39.14 -5.33 -47.71
C GLU A 5 -38.08 -4.21 -47.68
N THR A 6 -38.20 -3.25 -46.76
CA THR A 6 -37.31 -2.07 -46.71
C THR A 6 -36.71 -1.89 -45.33
N MET A 7 -35.40 -2.12 -45.21
CA MET A 7 -34.65 -1.69 -44.02
C MET A 7 -34.41 -0.18 -44.08
N ILE A 8 -34.83 0.53 -43.04
CA ILE A 8 -34.58 1.97 -42.91
C ILE A 8 -33.05 2.18 -42.78
N PRO A 9 -32.44 3.05 -43.59
CA PRO A 9 -31.01 3.33 -43.51
C PRO A 9 -30.67 3.92 -42.13
N PRO A 10 -29.51 3.57 -41.54
CA PRO A 10 -29.10 4.09 -40.24
C PRO A 10 -29.03 5.61 -40.28
N GLN A 11 -29.93 6.26 -39.53
CA GLN A 11 -29.93 7.71 -39.38
C GLN A 11 -28.78 8.12 -38.45
N ALA A 12 -28.10 9.22 -38.79
CA ALA A 12 -27.10 9.79 -37.91
C ALA A 12 -27.75 10.18 -36.58
N PRO A 13 -27.12 9.88 -35.42
CA PRO A 13 -27.65 10.30 -34.14
C PRO A 13 -27.84 11.82 -34.14
N PRO A 14 -28.94 12.34 -33.57
CA PRO A 14 -29.19 13.77 -33.52
C PRO A 14 -28.01 14.49 -32.85
N PRO A 15 -27.66 15.71 -33.29
CA PRO A 15 -26.56 16.46 -32.71
C PRO A 15 -26.79 16.59 -31.21
N ALA A 16 -25.73 16.32 -30.42
CA ALA A 16 -25.81 16.41 -28.97
C ALA A 16 -26.28 17.82 -28.56
N PRO A 17 -27.20 17.94 -27.59
CA PRO A 17 -27.70 19.24 -27.18
C PRO A 17 -26.54 20.12 -26.68
N PRO A 18 -26.58 21.44 -26.95
CA PRO A 18 -25.55 22.36 -26.46
C PRO A 18 -25.53 22.29 -24.93
N ARG A 19 -24.38 21.93 -24.36
CA ARG A 19 -24.25 21.82 -22.90
C ARG A 19 -23.92 23.20 -22.33
N PRO A 20 -24.86 23.89 -21.62
CA PRO A 20 -24.61 25.24 -21.12
C PRO A 20 -23.46 25.27 -20.11
N TYR A 21 -22.81 26.42 -19.99
CA TYR A 21 -21.76 26.62 -18.98
C TYR A 21 -22.43 26.85 -17.62
N THR A 22 -22.46 25.81 -16.79
CA THR A 22 -23.07 25.84 -15.45
C THR A 22 -22.09 26.37 -14.41
N LEU A 23 -22.59 26.83 -13.25
CA LEU A 23 -21.74 27.21 -12.12
C LEU A 23 -20.81 26.08 -11.68
N ALA A 24 -21.26 24.83 -11.74
CA ALA A 24 -20.42 23.67 -11.45
C ALA A 24 -19.21 23.57 -12.41
N ARG A 25 -19.38 23.92 -13.69
CA ARG A 25 -18.28 23.97 -14.66
C ARG A 25 -17.35 25.14 -14.41
N PHE A 26 -17.89 26.29 -14.03
CA PHE A 26 -17.07 27.43 -13.62
C PHE A 26 -16.15 27.07 -12.44
N PHE A 27 -16.73 26.58 -11.34
CA PHE A 27 -15.95 26.15 -10.18
C PHE A 27 -14.99 25.00 -10.52
N GLY A 28 -15.41 24.06 -11.37
CA GLY A 28 -14.53 22.98 -11.87
C GLY A 28 -13.34 23.50 -12.68
N SER A 29 -13.56 24.46 -13.59
CA SER A 29 -12.50 25.09 -14.38
C SER A 29 -11.57 25.94 -13.52
N VAL A 30 -12.11 26.68 -12.54
CA VAL A 30 -11.31 27.46 -11.57
C VAL A 30 -10.45 26.53 -10.72
N ALA A 31 -11.02 25.43 -10.21
CA ALA A 31 -10.26 24.43 -9.46
C ALA A 31 -9.16 23.78 -10.29
N LEU A 32 -9.44 23.44 -11.56
CA LEU A 32 -8.45 22.90 -12.49
C LEU A 32 -7.33 23.93 -12.76
N GLY A 33 -7.70 25.20 -12.99
CA GLY A 33 -6.75 26.29 -13.19
C GLY A 33 -5.84 26.50 -11.97
N ALA A 34 -6.40 26.44 -10.76
CA ALA A 34 -5.64 26.51 -9.51
C ALA A 34 -4.66 25.34 -9.36
N TRP A 35 -5.09 24.11 -9.69
CA TRP A 35 -4.21 22.94 -9.69
C TRP A 35 -3.08 23.04 -10.72
N LEU A 36 -3.37 23.53 -11.92
CA LEU A 36 -2.37 23.76 -12.95
C LEU A 36 -1.36 24.84 -12.52
N ALA A 37 -1.85 25.96 -11.99
CA ALA A 37 -0.98 27.03 -11.49
C ALA A 37 -0.08 26.55 -10.34
N PHE A 38 -0.62 25.74 -9.42
CA PHE A 38 0.16 25.12 -8.35
C PHE A 38 1.24 24.17 -8.90
N GLY A 39 0.89 23.31 -9.87
CA GLY A 39 1.83 22.42 -10.52
C GLY A 39 2.94 23.15 -11.27
N VAL A 40 2.60 24.20 -12.01
CA VAL A 40 3.57 25.09 -12.68
C VAL A 40 4.47 25.79 -11.65
N GLY A 41 3.90 26.30 -10.56
CA GLY A 41 4.67 26.91 -9.47
C GLY A 41 5.71 25.96 -8.88
N ILE A 42 5.32 24.72 -8.57
CA ILE A 42 6.27 23.69 -8.10
C ILE A 42 7.35 23.44 -9.15
N PHE A 43 6.97 23.29 -10.43
CA PHE A 43 7.92 23.04 -11.50
C PHE A 43 8.95 24.15 -11.62
N LEU A 44 8.52 25.42 -11.57
CA LEU A 44 9.43 26.56 -11.58
C LEU A 44 10.37 26.55 -10.38
N THR A 45 9.88 26.28 -9.17
CA THR A 45 10.75 26.18 -7.97
C THR A 45 11.79 25.06 -8.06
N ILE A 46 11.49 23.98 -8.78
CA ILE A 46 12.45 22.90 -9.03
C ILE A 46 13.56 23.37 -9.96
N VAL A 47 13.18 24.00 -11.07
CA VAL A 47 14.12 24.50 -12.09
C VAL A 47 15.00 25.60 -11.53
N ASP A 48 14.40 26.58 -10.84
CA ASP A 48 15.11 27.77 -10.36
C ASP A 48 16.07 27.46 -9.21
N GLY A 49 15.73 26.52 -8.33
CA GLY A 49 16.60 26.16 -7.21
C GLY A 49 17.64 25.08 -7.55
N TRP A 50 17.63 24.55 -8.78
CA TRP A 50 18.51 23.43 -9.16
C TRP A 50 19.99 23.77 -8.97
N ASP A 51 20.64 23.00 -8.10
CA ASP A 51 22.03 23.18 -7.72
C ASP A 51 22.81 21.87 -7.91
N PRO A 52 23.69 21.79 -8.93
CA PRO A 52 24.49 20.60 -9.22
C PRO A 52 25.43 20.18 -8.09
N GLU A 53 25.95 21.12 -7.30
CA GLU A 53 26.85 20.83 -6.19
C GLU A 53 26.10 20.16 -5.04
N LYS A 54 24.90 20.66 -4.71
CA LYS A 54 24.03 20.01 -3.72
C LYS A 54 23.59 18.62 -4.20
N PHE A 55 23.28 18.47 -5.48
CA PHE A 55 22.86 17.19 -6.05
C PHE A 55 23.98 16.14 -5.95
N SER A 56 25.19 16.49 -6.35
CA SER A 56 26.36 15.59 -6.24
C SER A 56 26.71 15.25 -4.80
N ARG A 57 26.53 16.19 -3.87
CA ARG A 57 26.82 15.99 -2.44
C ARG A 57 25.79 15.11 -1.72
N TYR A 58 24.50 15.32 -1.96
CA TYR A 58 23.42 14.64 -1.22
C TYR A 58 22.77 13.48 -1.98
N GLY A 59 22.87 13.44 -3.32
CA GLY A 59 22.31 12.39 -4.16
C GLY A 59 22.67 10.96 -3.70
N PRO A 60 23.96 10.65 -3.39
CA PRO A 60 24.33 9.34 -2.86
C PRO A 60 23.62 8.97 -1.55
N SER A 61 23.46 9.94 -0.63
CA SER A 61 22.73 9.74 0.63
C SER A 61 21.25 9.47 0.38
N PHE A 62 20.61 10.17 -0.55
CA PHE A 62 19.20 9.95 -0.91
C PHE A 62 18.99 8.55 -1.50
N LEU A 63 19.91 8.08 -2.37
CA LEU A 63 19.88 6.72 -2.90
C LEU A 63 20.11 5.66 -1.81
N SER A 64 21.02 5.92 -0.86
CA SER A 64 21.23 5.05 0.28
C SER A 64 19.98 4.97 1.18
N GLY A 65 19.38 6.11 1.50
CA GLY A 65 18.13 6.19 2.27
C GLY A 65 16.96 5.50 1.55
N LEU A 66 16.86 5.65 0.23
CA LEU A 66 15.90 4.91 -0.61
C LEU A 66 16.11 3.40 -0.49
N GLY A 67 17.37 2.94 -0.48
CA GLY A 67 17.72 1.55 -0.23
C GLY A 67 17.23 1.06 1.14
N VAL A 68 17.38 1.88 2.19
CA VAL A 68 16.88 1.56 3.54
C VAL A 68 15.35 1.49 3.56
N THR A 69 14.67 2.45 2.92
CA THR A 69 13.20 2.44 2.75
C THR A 69 12.73 1.15 2.08
N LEU A 70 13.36 0.79 0.95
CA LEU A 70 13.05 -0.43 0.21
C LEU A 70 13.32 -1.68 1.04
N LEU A 71 14.46 -1.75 1.71
CA LEU A 71 14.83 -2.89 2.54
C LEU A 71 13.82 -3.11 3.67
N LEU A 72 13.39 -2.04 4.34
CA LEU A 72 12.38 -2.11 5.39
C LEU A 72 11.04 -2.65 4.84
N VAL A 73 10.56 -2.10 3.74
CA VAL A 73 9.27 -2.49 3.15
C VAL A 73 9.33 -3.92 2.61
N ILE A 74 10.35 -4.25 1.81
CA ILE A 74 10.54 -5.59 1.22
C ILE A 74 10.74 -6.66 2.29
N SER A 75 11.30 -6.32 3.46
CA SER A 75 11.42 -7.28 4.58
C SER A 75 10.11 -7.41 5.36
N SER A 76 9.42 -6.30 5.62
CA SER A 76 8.18 -6.31 6.40
C SER A 76 7.01 -7.00 5.69
N ILE A 77 6.90 -6.87 4.36
CA ILE A 77 5.78 -7.44 3.59
C ILE A 77 5.73 -8.97 3.67
N PRO A 78 6.80 -9.74 3.39
CA PRO A 78 6.80 -11.20 3.52
C PRO A 78 6.62 -11.67 4.96
N MET A 79 7.27 -11.02 5.93
CA MET A 79 7.09 -11.35 7.34
C MET A 79 5.63 -11.12 7.76
N GLY A 80 5.04 -10.02 7.29
CA GLY A 80 3.65 -9.72 7.50
C GLY A 80 2.72 -10.70 6.80
N ALA A 81 3.05 -11.15 5.60
CA ALA A 81 2.29 -12.17 4.87
C ALA A 81 2.24 -13.50 5.64
N VAL A 82 3.38 -13.95 6.16
CA VAL A 82 3.48 -15.16 7.00
C VAL A 82 2.61 -15.04 8.25
N LEU A 83 2.62 -13.88 8.92
CA LEU A 83 1.79 -13.64 10.09
C LEU A 83 0.30 -13.45 9.73
N SER A 84 0.00 -12.88 8.57
CA SER A 84 -1.35 -12.59 8.12
C SER A 84 -2.18 -13.83 7.88
N PHE A 85 -1.55 -14.92 7.41
CA PHE A 85 -2.23 -16.17 7.10
C PHE A 85 -2.94 -16.81 8.30
N PRO A 86 -2.26 -17.08 9.44
CA PRO A 86 -2.94 -17.59 10.63
C PRO A 86 -3.93 -16.58 11.22
N VAL A 87 -3.67 -15.27 11.12
CA VAL A 87 -4.62 -14.23 11.57
C VAL A 87 -5.90 -14.27 10.74
N ALA A 88 -5.81 -14.36 9.41
CA ALA A 88 -6.95 -14.50 8.51
C ALA A 88 -7.76 -15.76 8.81
N LEU A 89 -7.09 -16.90 8.99
CA LEU A 89 -7.74 -18.15 9.39
C LEU A 89 -8.42 -18.04 10.75
N GLY A 90 -7.78 -17.38 11.72
CA GLY A 90 -8.35 -17.07 13.03
C GLY A 90 -9.64 -16.25 12.89
N ARG A 91 -9.61 -15.16 12.11
CA ARG A 91 -10.78 -14.31 11.84
C ARG A 91 -11.96 -15.09 11.25
N MET A 92 -11.68 -16.05 10.38
CA MET A 92 -12.68 -16.90 9.73
C MET A 92 -13.10 -18.12 10.57
N SER A 93 -12.45 -18.37 11.70
CA SER A 93 -12.71 -19.56 12.51
C SER A 93 -14.09 -19.54 13.13
N LYS A 94 -14.76 -20.70 13.14
CA LYS A 94 -16.00 -20.93 13.90
C LYS A 94 -15.76 -20.89 15.41
N ASN A 95 -14.51 -21.13 15.86
CA ASN A 95 -14.16 -21.06 17.28
C ASN A 95 -14.10 -19.59 17.72
N ARG A 96 -14.99 -19.22 18.65
CA ARG A 96 -15.13 -17.85 19.14
C ARG A 96 -13.86 -17.29 19.76
N PHE A 97 -13.05 -18.13 20.43
CA PHE A 97 -11.81 -17.72 21.06
C PHE A 97 -10.77 -17.23 20.04
N TRP A 98 -10.47 -18.06 19.03
CA TRP A 98 -9.50 -17.70 17.98
C TRP A 98 -9.98 -16.55 17.11
N SER A 99 -11.29 -16.51 16.79
CA SER A 99 -11.89 -15.41 16.05
C SER A 99 -11.80 -14.08 16.81
N TRP A 100 -11.99 -14.10 18.12
CA TRP A 100 -11.92 -12.91 18.96
C TRP A 100 -10.49 -12.39 19.15
N ILE A 101 -9.50 -13.27 19.37
CA ILE A 101 -8.08 -12.85 19.44
C ILE A 101 -7.64 -12.21 18.12
N ALA A 102 -7.93 -12.86 17.00
CA ALA A 102 -7.58 -12.33 15.69
C ALA A 102 -8.33 -11.02 15.40
N TYR A 103 -9.59 -10.90 15.83
CA TYR A 103 -10.36 -9.66 15.73
C TYR A 103 -9.71 -8.50 16.49
N ILE A 104 -9.30 -8.71 17.75
CA ILE A 104 -8.65 -7.66 18.55
C ILE A 104 -7.36 -7.21 17.91
N TYR A 105 -6.53 -8.16 17.48
CA TYR A 105 -5.27 -7.86 16.79
C TYR A 105 -5.52 -6.98 15.56
N VAL A 106 -6.41 -7.42 14.66
CA VAL A 106 -6.76 -6.66 13.45
C VAL A 106 -7.33 -5.29 13.80
N TYR A 107 -8.26 -5.23 14.76
CA TYR A 107 -8.90 -3.99 15.21
C TYR A 107 -7.88 -2.99 15.74
N PHE A 108 -6.93 -3.44 16.57
CA PHE A 108 -5.89 -2.60 17.13
C PHE A 108 -4.96 -2.05 16.04
N PHE A 109 -4.39 -2.93 15.21
CA PHE A 109 -3.37 -2.51 14.23
C PHE A 109 -3.94 -1.70 13.05
N ARG A 110 -5.18 -1.96 12.65
CA ARG A 110 -5.87 -1.16 11.62
C ARG A 110 -6.56 0.09 12.19
N GLY A 111 -6.92 0.07 13.47
CA GLY A 111 -7.62 1.16 14.14
C GLY A 111 -6.69 2.22 14.75
N THR A 112 -5.39 1.95 14.87
CA THR A 112 -4.41 2.88 15.44
C THR A 112 -3.42 3.40 14.39
N PRO A 113 -2.96 4.66 14.51
CA PRO A 113 -1.97 5.22 13.58
C PRO A 113 -0.65 4.45 13.63
N LEU A 114 -0.05 4.17 12.47
CA LEU A 114 1.24 3.46 12.37
C LEU A 114 2.37 4.17 13.14
N ILE A 115 2.38 5.50 13.16
CA ILE A 115 3.36 6.28 13.95
C ILE A 115 3.21 6.04 15.46
N ALA A 116 1.98 5.92 15.97
CA ALA A 116 1.74 5.65 17.38
C ALA A 116 2.21 4.24 17.76
N GLN A 117 1.99 3.26 16.87
CA GLN A 117 2.51 1.90 17.03
C GLN A 117 4.04 1.91 17.06
N LEU A 118 4.68 2.67 16.17
CA LEU A 118 6.13 2.79 16.11
C LEU A 118 6.70 3.40 17.39
N PHE A 119 6.05 4.42 17.94
CA PHE A 119 6.46 5.02 19.21
C PHE A 119 6.24 4.08 20.39
N LEU A 120 5.15 3.33 20.41
CA LEU A 120 4.90 2.33 21.44
C LEU A 120 6.00 1.25 21.44
N VAL A 121 6.41 0.80 20.26
CA VAL A 121 7.50 -0.18 20.14
C VAL A 121 8.85 0.45 20.49
N TYR A 122 9.20 1.58 19.88
CA TYR A 122 10.53 2.18 20.05
C TYR A 122 10.75 2.79 21.45
N TYR A 123 9.84 3.66 21.91
CA TYR A 123 9.96 4.32 23.22
C TYR A 123 9.31 3.51 24.34
N GLY A 124 8.15 2.91 24.09
CA GLY A 124 7.41 2.15 25.09
C GLY A 124 8.14 0.89 25.52
N LEU A 125 8.59 0.03 24.59
CA LEU A 125 9.41 -1.14 24.94
C LEU A 125 10.78 -0.74 25.49
N GLY A 126 11.32 0.42 25.09
CA GLY A 126 12.54 0.99 25.67
C GLY A 126 12.43 1.21 27.19
N SER A 127 11.23 1.49 27.71
CA SER A 127 11.00 1.63 29.16
C SER A 127 11.04 0.29 29.90
N PHE A 128 10.84 -0.83 29.21
CA PHE A 128 10.96 -2.19 29.73
C PHE A 128 12.35 -2.80 29.48
N ARG A 129 13.37 -1.97 29.26
CA ARG A 129 14.74 -2.40 29.00
C ARG A 129 15.25 -3.46 30.00
N PRO A 130 15.12 -3.31 31.34
CA PRO A 130 15.63 -4.31 32.28
C PRO A 130 15.00 -5.70 32.08
N GLN A 131 13.70 -5.73 31.78
CA GLN A 131 12.95 -6.96 31.53
C GLN A 131 13.31 -7.59 30.18
N LEU A 132 13.54 -6.77 29.15
CA LEU A 132 13.97 -7.25 27.83
C LEU A 132 15.43 -7.73 27.84
N GLU A 133 16.29 -7.12 28.67
CA GLU A 133 17.66 -7.57 28.89
C GLU A 133 17.70 -8.93 29.60
N SER A 134 16.88 -9.14 30.63
CA SER A 134 16.86 -10.40 31.40
C SER A 134 16.41 -11.60 30.56
N ILE A 135 15.53 -11.40 29.58
CA ILE A 135 15.10 -12.44 28.63
C ILE A 135 15.93 -12.47 27.33
N GLY A 136 16.98 -11.65 27.23
CA GLY A 136 17.90 -11.67 26.08
C GLY A 136 17.32 -11.12 24.78
N LEU A 137 16.28 -10.29 24.82
CA LEU A 137 15.66 -9.67 23.62
C LEU A 137 16.12 -8.23 23.38
N TRP A 138 16.83 -7.62 24.33
CA TRP A 138 17.24 -6.21 24.21
C TRP A 138 18.13 -5.92 23.00
N TRP A 139 18.94 -6.90 22.54
CA TRP A 139 19.76 -6.73 21.34
C TRP A 139 18.93 -6.39 20.08
N PHE A 140 17.68 -6.85 20.03
CA PHE A 140 16.76 -6.58 18.93
C PHE A 140 16.10 -5.20 19.10
N PHE A 141 15.49 -4.94 20.26
CA PHE A 141 14.72 -3.72 20.51
C PHE A 141 15.56 -2.46 20.80
N ARG A 142 16.88 -2.59 20.99
CA ARG A 142 17.79 -1.44 21.11
C ARG A 142 18.01 -0.72 19.77
N ASP A 143 17.78 -1.39 18.66
CA ASP A 143 18.04 -0.86 17.32
C ASP A 143 16.75 -0.29 16.71
N ALA A 144 16.84 0.94 16.21
CA ALA A 144 15.67 1.64 15.68
C ALA A 144 15.10 0.98 14.43
N TRP A 145 15.96 0.43 13.57
CA TRP A 145 15.53 -0.24 12.35
C TRP A 145 14.80 -1.55 12.67
N ASN A 146 15.28 -2.34 13.64
CA ASN A 146 14.57 -3.53 14.13
C ASN A 146 13.19 -3.20 14.72
N CYS A 147 13.09 -2.14 15.52
CA CYS A 147 11.81 -1.65 16.06
C CYS A 147 10.85 -1.23 14.95
N ALA A 148 11.35 -0.54 13.92
CA ALA A 148 10.57 -0.20 12.73
C ALA A 148 10.12 -1.45 11.97
N LEU A 149 11.02 -2.40 11.69
CA LEU A 149 10.71 -3.65 11.01
C LEU A 149 9.61 -4.43 11.74
N PHE A 150 9.74 -4.57 13.06
CA PHE A 150 8.76 -5.26 13.89
C PHE A 150 7.39 -4.57 13.83
N THR A 151 7.35 -3.25 14.00
CA THR A 151 6.11 -2.47 13.93
C THR A 151 5.44 -2.60 12.56
N PHE A 152 6.21 -2.41 11.49
CA PHE A 152 5.72 -2.46 10.11
C PHE A 152 5.21 -3.86 9.77
N THR A 153 5.90 -4.90 10.24
CA THR A 153 5.48 -6.31 10.08
C THR A 153 4.13 -6.56 10.74
N LEU A 154 3.95 -6.13 12.00
CA LEU A 154 2.68 -6.31 12.71
C LEU A 154 1.55 -5.49 12.07
N ASN A 155 1.84 -4.27 11.64
CA ASN A 155 0.84 -3.44 10.98
C ASN A 155 0.37 -4.06 9.67
N THR A 156 1.31 -4.35 8.75
CA THR A 156 0.95 -4.90 7.44
C THR A 156 0.34 -6.29 7.57
N ALA A 157 0.74 -7.13 8.52
CA ALA A 157 0.08 -8.40 8.78
C ALA A 157 -1.42 -8.27 9.07
N ALA A 158 -1.84 -7.23 9.80
CA ALA A 158 -3.26 -6.98 10.07
C ALA A 158 -4.04 -6.53 8.82
N TYR A 159 -3.44 -5.67 7.98
CA TYR A 159 -4.04 -5.26 6.71
C TYR A 159 -4.11 -6.42 5.72
N GLN A 160 -3.02 -7.16 5.57
CA GLN A 160 -2.91 -8.34 4.73
C GLN A 160 -3.88 -9.45 5.16
N ALA A 161 -4.12 -9.63 6.47
CA ALA A 161 -5.06 -10.64 6.96
C ALA A 161 -6.49 -10.33 6.55
N GLU A 162 -6.89 -9.05 6.59
CA GLU A 162 -8.22 -8.61 6.15
C GLU A 162 -8.35 -8.59 4.63
N ILE A 163 -7.28 -8.27 3.89
CA ILE A 163 -7.23 -8.47 2.44
C ILE A 163 -7.47 -9.94 2.09
N LEU A 164 -6.74 -10.85 2.73
CA LEU A 164 -6.84 -12.29 2.49
C LEU A 164 -8.23 -12.82 2.86
N ARG A 165 -8.75 -12.44 4.04
CA ARG A 165 -10.11 -12.79 4.47
C ARG A 165 -11.15 -12.33 3.46
N GLY A 166 -11.11 -11.05 3.08
CA GLY A 166 -12.06 -10.46 2.12
C GLY A 166 -11.97 -11.14 0.75
N ALA A 167 -10.76 -11.49 0.31
CA ALA A 167 -10.56 -12.19 -0.95
C ALA A 167 -11.11 -13.63 -0.91
N ILE A 168 -10.94 -14.35 0.20
CA ILE A 168 -11.51 -15.69 0.37
C ILE A 168 -13.04 -15.62 0.40
N GLU A 169 -13.61 -14.67 1.15
CA GLU A 169 -15.08 -14.48 1.23
C GLU A 169 -15.70 -14.05 -0.11
N SER A 170 -14.91 -13.44 -1.01
CA SER A 170 -15.38 -13.03 -2.34
C SER A 170 -15.50 -14.17 -3.35
N VAL A 171 -14.94 -15.36 -3.03
CA VAL A 171 -15.03 -16.52 -3.93
C VAL A 171 -16.49 -16.98 -4.02
N PRO A 172 -17.05 -17.20 -5.23
CA PRO A 172 -18.45 -17.59 -5.38
C PRO A 172 -18.78 -18.87 -4.61
N ARG A 173 -19.94 -18.88 -3.92
CA ARG A 173 -20.42 -20.04 -3.15
C ARG A 173 -20.47 -21.33 -3.98
N GLY A 174 -20.75 -21.24 -5.27
CA GLY A 174 -20.74 -22.38 -6.19
C GLY A 174 -19.41 -23.15 -6.25
N GLN A 175 -18.27 -22.50 -5.96
CA GLN A 175 -16.97 -23.19 -5.85
C GLN A 175 -16.91 -24.08 -4.60
N HIS A 176 -17.47 -23.60 -3.49
CA HIS A 176 -17.57 -24.37 -2.25
C HIS A 176 -18.55 -25.53 -2.40
N GLU A 177 -19.74 -25.25 -2.96
CA GLU A 177 -20.78 -26.24 -3.21
C GLU A 177 -20.34 -27.31 -4.22
N GLY A 178 -19.64 -26.91 -5.29
CA GLY A 178 -19.10 -27.84 -6.28
C GLY A 178 -18.01 -28.75 -5.70
N ALA A 179 -17.12 -28.22 -4.86
CA ALA A 179 -16.12 -29.03 -4.18
C ALA A 179 -16.76 -30.04 -3.20
N ALA A 180 -17.82 -29.62 -2.48
CA ALA A 180 -18.58 -30.49 -1.60
C ALA A 180 -19.34 -31.58 -2.37
N ALA A 181 -19.92 -31.25 -3.53
CA ALA A 181 -20.61 -32.21 -4.40
C ALA A 181 -19.67 -33.30 -4.96
N LEU A 182 -18.38 -32.97 -5.14
CA LEU A 182 -17.33 -33.92 -5.51
C LEU A 182 -16.78 -34.72 -4.32
N GLY A 183 -17.30 -34.52 -3.10
CA GLY A 183 -16.83 -35.21 -1.89
C GLY A 183 -15.43 -34.77 -1.44
N LEU A 184 -14.94 -33.60 -1.89
CA LEU A 184 -13.64 -33.11 -1.48
C LEU A 184 -13.68 -32.67 -0.01
N PRO A 185 -12.72 -33.09 0.84
CA PRO A 185 -12.67 -32.62 2.22
C PRO A 185 -12.36 -31.12 2.25
N GLU A 186 -12.93 -30.40 3.23
CA GLU A 186 -12.87 -28.93 3.32
C GLU A 186 -11.45 -28.38 3.19
N ARG A 187 -10.45 -29.05 3.77
CA ARG A 187 -9.04 -28.66 3.66
C ARG A 187 -8.52 -28.73 2.22
N ILE A 188 -8.85 -29.78 1.49
CA ILE A 188 -8.43 -29.93 0.09
C ILE A 188 -9.18 -28.93 -0.78
N ALA A 189 -10.48 -28.78 -0.59
CA ALA A 189 -11.28 -27.77 -1.27
C ALA A 189 -10.72 -26.36 -1.05
N PHE A 190 -10.36 -26.03 0.20
CA PHE A 190 -9.76 -24.74 0.55
C PHE A 190 -8.43 -24.51 -0.17
N PHE A 191 -7.44 -25.39 0.02
CA PHE A 191 -6.09 -25.15 -0.52
C PHE A 191 -5.99 -25.30 -2.03
N LYS A 192 -6.82 -26.16 -2.65
CA LYS A 192 -6.71 -26.46 -4.09
C LYS A 192 -7.72 -25.72 -4.96
N VAL A 193 -8.86 -25.29 -4.42
CA VAL A 193 -9.93 -24.64 -5.20
C VAL A 193 -10.09 -23.18 -4.79
N ILE A 194 -10.34 -22.92 -3.51
CA ILE A 194 -10.77 -21.60 -3.02
C ILE A 194 -9.57 -20.65 -2.90
N LEU A 195 -8.51 -21.06 -2.19
CA LEU A 195 -7.35 -20.23 -1.90
C LEU A 195 -6.64 -19.72 -3.17
N PRO A 196 -6.40 -20.54 -4.22
CA PRO A 196 -5.80 -20.04 -5.45
C PRO A 196 -6.63 -18.95 -6.13
N GLN A 197 -7.96 -19.09 -6.14
CA GLN A 197 -8.87 -18.08 -6.70
C GLN A 197 -8.86 -16.80 -5.85
N ALA A 198 -8.92 -16.95 -4.53
CA ALA A 198 -8.82 -15.84 -3.59
C ALA A 198 -7.51 -15.05 -3.76
N MET A 199 -6.38 -15.74 -3.96
CA MET A 199 -5.09 -15.06 -4.17
C MET A 199 -5.06 -14.20 -5.44
N ILE A 200 -5.77 -14.58 -6.51
CA ILE A 200 -5.92 -13.74 -7.70
C ILE A 200 -6.71 -12.47 -7.37
N VAL A 201 -7.78 -12.58 -6.58
CA VAL A 201 -8.59 -11.42 -6.16
C VAL A 201 -7.80 -10.52 -5.20
N ALA A 202 -7.01 -11.10 -4.29
CA ALA A 202 -6.21 -10.39 -3.31
C ALA A 202 -5.06 -9.57 -3.93
N LEU A 203 -4.66 -9.88 -5.17
CA LEU A 203 -3.51 -9.28 -5.83
C LEU A 203 -3.62 -7.74 -5.88
N ARG A 204 -4.74 -7.17 -6.35
CA ARG A 204 -4.87 -5.71 -6.43
C ARG A 204 -4.79 -5.02 -5.07
N PRO A 205 -5.54 -5.45 -4.04
CA PRO A 205 -5.39 -4.90 -2.69
C PRO A 205 -3.97 -5.05 -2.11
N TYR A 206 -3.27 -6.17 -2.37
CA TYR A 206 -1.89 -6.34 -1.93
C TYR A 206 -0.94 -5.31 -2.57
N GLY A 207 -1.12 -4.99 -3.85
CA GLY A 207 -0.35 -3.94 -4.51
C GLY A 207 -0.56 -2.56 -3.87
N ASN A 208 -1.81 -2.25 -3.53
CA ASN A 208 -2.12 -1.01 -2.81
C ASN A 208 -1.47 -0.96 -1.42
N GLU A 209 -1.49 -2.08 -0.70
CA GLU A 209 -0.82 -2.19 0.61
C GLU A 209 0.69 -1.94 0.50
N ILE A 210 1.36 -2.52 -0.49
CA ILE A 210 2.81 -2.27 -0.69
C ILE A 210 3.08 -0.78 -0.99
N ILE A 211 2.26 -0.14 -1.84
CA ILE A 211 2.38 1.28 -2.15
C ILE A 211 2.19 2.14 -0.89
N LEU A 212 1.19 1.79 -0.06
CA LEU A 212 0.94 2.47 1.21
C LEU A 212 2.10 2.29 2.18
N MET A 213 2.71 1.10 2.22
CA MET A 213 3.88 0.81 3.06
C MET A 213 5.12 1.60 2.65
N ILE A 214 5.38 1.79 1.34
CA ILE A 214 6.46 2.68 0.88
C ILE A 214 6.22 4.11 1.35
N LYS A 215 5.02 4.67 1.17
CA LYS A 215 4.73 6.04 1.60
C LYS A 215 4.75 6.17 3.13
N GLY A 216 4.20 5.18 3.82
CA GLY A 216 4.15 5.12 5.28
C GLY A 216 5.52 4.95 5.91
N SER A 217 6.49 4.36 5.21
CA SER A 217 7.86 4.20 5.71
C SER A 217 8.52 5.51 6.13
N ALA A 218 8.15 6.65 5.51
CA ALA A 218 8.71 7.96 5.81
C ALA A 218 8.62 8.37 7.29
N ILE A 219 7.69 7.77 8.07
CA ILE A 219 7.58 8.04 9.51
C ILE A 219 8.79 7.55 10.31
N VAL A 220 9.57 6.58 9.80
CA VAL A 220 10.71 6.01 10.52
C VAL A 220 11.85 7.02 10.69
N ALA A 221 11.89 8.04 9.84
CA ALA A 221 12.75 9.22 9.97
C ALA A 221 12.61 9.93 11.33
N ILE A 222 11.51 9.70 12.06
CA ILE A 222 11.27 10.30 13.38
C ILE A 222 11.97 9.51 14.49
N VAL A 223 12.19 8.20 14.31
CA VAL A 223 12.85 7.32 15.28
C VAL A 223 14.32 7.04 14.90
N THR A 224 15.02 8.04 14.35
CA THR A 224 16.47 7.99 14.03
C THR A 224 16.88 7.00 12.93
N VAL A 225 15.93 6.45 12.16
CA VAL A 225 16.25 5.65 10.98
C VAL A 225 16.53 6.60 9.81
N PHE A 226 17.71 6.46 9.19
CA PHE A 226 18.10 7.22 8.00
C PHE A 226 17.55 6.56 6.72
N ASP A 227 16.23 6.55 6.60
CA ASP A 227 15.54 6.21 5.36
C ASP A 227 15.56 7.40 4.38
N LEU A 228 14.84 7.33 3.25
CA LEU A 228 14.79 8.45 2.30
C LEU A 228 14.37 9.76 2.99
N MET A 229 13.34 9.72 3.84
CA MET A 229 12.89 10.91 4.56
C MET A 229 13.89 11.32 5.67
N GLY A 230 14.56 10.37 6.32
CA GLY A 230 15.62 10.63 7.30
C GLY A 230 16.81 11.37 6.70
N GLU A 231 17.31 10.93 5.55
CA GLU A 231 18.40 11.60 4.82
C GLU A 231 17.95 12.97 4.27
N THR A 232 16.69 13.09 3.86
CA THR A 232 16.09 14.37 3.46
C THR A 232 16.10 15.37 4.61
N ARG A 233 15.63 14.98 5.80
CA ARG A 233 15.62 15.84 7.00
C ARG A 233 17.04 16.22 7.42
N ARG A 234 18.00 15.31 7.27
CA ARG A 234 19.42 15.54 7.56
C ARG A 234 20.06 16.55 6.60
N ALA A 235 19.74 16.45 5.30
CA ALA A 235 20.20 17.41 4.31
C ALA A 235 19.57 18.79 4.53
N PHE A 236 18.26 18.82 4.81
CA PHE A 236 17.55 20.06 5.12
C PHE A 236 18.09 20.76 6.36
N SER A 237 18.39 20.03 7.45
CA SER A 237 18.90 20.67 8.68
C SER A 237 20.29 21.31 8.52
N ARG A 238 21.03 20.93 7.46
CA ARG A 238 22.35 21.49 7.14
C ARG A 238 22.30 22.64 6.13
N THR A 239 21.30 22.64 5.25
CA THR A 239 21.20 23.57 4.13
C THR A 239 20.10 24.61 4.31
N PHE A 240 19.09 24.31 5.13
CA PHE A 240 17.81 25.02 5.24
C PHE A 240 17.09 25.21 3.89
N ASP A 241 17.41 24.36 2.92
CA ASP A 241 16.90 24.45 1.55
C ASP A 241 15.72 23.49 1.34
N PHE A 242 14.53 24.06 1.09
CA PHE A 242 13.32 23.29 0.84
C PHE A 242 13.42 22.37 -0.38
N GLN A 243 14.32 22.65 -1.33
CA GLN A 243 14.57 21.77 -2.47
C GLN A 243 14.87 20.31 -2.09
N MET A 244 15.48 20.08 -0.92
CA MET A 244 15.74 18.73 -0.42
C MET A 244 14.46 17.89 -0.31
N TYR A 245 13.35 18.49 0.17
CA TYR A 245 12.06 17.82 0.27
C TYR A 245 11.42 17.60 -1.10
N VAL A 246 11.65 18.51 -2.04
CA VAL A 246 11.12 18.36 -3.41
C VAL A 246 11.80 17.19 -4.11
N TRP A 247 13.11 17.03 -3.97
CA TRP A 247 13.84 15.87 -4.51
C TRP A 247 13.36 14.56 -3.89
N ALA A 248 13.14 14.54 -2.57
CA ALA A 248 12.58 13.37 -1.89
C ALA A 248 11.18 13.03 -2.41
N ALA A 249 10.31 14.03 -2.58
CA ALA A 249 8.96 13.84 -3.12
C ALA A 249 8.98 13.28 -4.54
N VAL A 250 9.88 13.78 -5.41
CA VAL A 250 10.09 13.24 -6.76
C VAL A 250 10.55 11.79 -6.70
N LEU A 251 11.51 11.44 -5.83
CA LEU A 251 11.97 10.06 -5.67
C LEU A 251 10.87 9.13 -5.16
N TYR A 252 10.08 9.56 -4.17
CA TYR A 252 8.90 8.81 -3.69
C TYR A 252 7.87 8.62 -4.81
N LEU A 253 7.63 9.64 -5.64
CA LEU A 253 6.72 9.54 -6.77
C LEU A 253 7.25 8.52 -7.79
N LEU A 254 8.52 8.63 -8.19
CA LEU A 254 9.15 7.72 -9.14
C LEU A 254 9.09 6.26 -8.68
N ILE A 255 9.40 5.99 -7.41
CA ILE A 255 9.37 4.61 -6.90
C ILE A 255 7.95 4.06 -6.79
N VAL A 256 6.98 4.87 -6.37
CA VAL A 256 5.57 4.47 -6.32
C VAL A 256 5.01 4.23 -7.72
N GLU A 257 5.35 5.08 -8.68
CA GLU A 257 5.00 4.95 -10.10
C GLU A 257 5.56 3.65 -10.68
N PHE A 258 6.86 3.42 -10.46
CA PHE A 258 7.56 2.23 -10.90
C PHE A 258 6.91 0.96 -10.32
N LEU A 259 6.68 0.90 -9.00
CA LEU A 259 6.03 -0.25 -8.37
C LEU A 259 4.61 -0.45 -8.86
N ARG A 260 3.83 0.62 -9.02
CA ARG A 260 2.46 0.53 -9.52
C ARG A 260 2.41 -0.07 -10.92
N ASN A 261 3.33 0.35 -11.81
CA ASN A 261 3.40 -0.16 -13.17
C ASN A 261 3.84 -1.62 -13.21
N ILE A 262 4.81 -2.02 -12.37
CA ILE A 262 5.18 -3.43 -12.20
C ILE A 262 3.97 -4.24 -11.72
N TRP A 263 3.27 -3.76 -10.70
CA TRP A 263 2.13 -4.47 -10.13
C TRP A 263 0.99 -4.60 -11.13
N ALA A 264 0.68 -3.54 -11.87
CA ALA A 264 -0.33 -3.54 -12.92
C ALA A 264 0.03 -4.53 -14.04
N TRP A 265 1.30 -4.64 -14.40
CA TRP A 265 1.78 -5.62 -15.36
C TRP A 265 1.61 -7.06 -14.84
N ILE A 266 1.98 -7.33 -13.58
CA ILE A 266 1.77 -8.63 -12.93
C ILE A 266 0.28 -8.98 -12.88
N GLU A 267 -0.57 -8.03 -12.48
CA GLU A 267 -2.03 -8.19 -12.43
C GLU A 267 -2.60 -8.51 -13.80
N ALA A 268 -2.23 -7.75 -14.83
CA ALA A 268 -2.69 -8.00 -16.20
C ALA A 268 -2.25 -9.37 -16.72
N ARG A 269 -1.04 -9.82 -16.38
CA ARG A 269 -0.52 -11.12 -16.80
C ARG A 269 -1.26 -12.28 -16.13
N LEU A 270 -1.52 -12.19 -14.83
CA LEU A 270 -2.23 -13.22 -14.06
C LEU A 270 -3.73 -13.26 -14.38
N THR A 271 -4.35 -12.11 -14.63
CA THR A 271 -5.80 -12.00 -14.90
C THR A 271 -6.17 -12.17 -16.38
N ARG A 272 -5.22 -12.45 -17.27
CA ARG A 272 -5.47 -12.60 -18.73
C ARG A 272 -6.63 -13.54 -19.09
N HIS A 273 -6.81 -14.61 -18.33
CA HIS A 273 -7.89 -15.60 -18.49
C HIS A 273 -9.30 -15.12 -18.08
N LEU A 274 -9.41 -13.99 -17.37
CA LEU A 274 -10.68 -13.42 -16.89
C LEU A 274 -11.27 -12.37 -17.85
N LYS A 275 -10.46 -11.82 -18.76
CA LYS A 275 -10.96 -10.90 -19.81
C LYS A 275 -11.49 -11.75 -20.97
N ARG A 276 -12.81 -11.96 -21.01
CA ARG A 276 -13.55 -12.44 -22.17
C ARG A 276 -14.15 -11.25 -22.92
#